data_AF-A0A2W1BKE9-F1
#
_entry.id   AF-A0A2W1BKE9-F1
#
_cell.length_a   1.000
_cell.length_b   1.000
_cell.length_c   1.000
_cell.angle_alpha   90.00
_cell.angle_beta   90.00
_cell.angle_gamma   90.00
#
_symmetry.space_group_name_H-M   'P 1'
#
loop_
_entity.id
_entity.type
_entity.pdbx_description
1 polymer ?
#
loop_
_entity_poly.entity_id
_entity_poly.type
_entity_poly.pdbx_seq_one_letter_code
_entity_poly.pdbx_strand_id
1 'polypeptide(L)'
;MAGLVTKKSGLFVKLIKNVNDCTKRLSSHFIYFPDNEKPVEGETAKMNMMQAINNAMDITLKNDPTAVLFGEDVAFGGVFRCALGLQEKYGNDRVFNTPLCEQAHVAITVKMAGLVTKKSGLFVKLIKNVNDCTKRLSSHFIYFPDNEKPVEGETAKMNMMQAINNAMDITLKNDPTAVLFGEDVAFGGVFRCALGLQEKYGNDRVFNTPLCEQGIAGFGIGLATAGATAIAEIQFADYIFPAFDQIVNEAAKARYRSGGQFDCGALTIRTPCSAVGHGGLYHSQSPEAFFAHVPGLRVVVPRGPITAKGLLLSCIKSRDPCLFLEPKILYRSASEEVPVEDYTLPLGKAQVLREGDAATLIGWGTQIHVLLEVAQLAEENGNGT
;
A
#
# COMPACT_ATOMS: atom_id res chain seq x y z
N MET A 1 -29.35 -31.06 -38.19
CA MET A 1 -30.45 -30.37 -37.50
C MET A 1 -30.25 -28.87 -37.64
N ALA A 2 -31.02 -28.28 -38.54
CA ALA A 2 -31.20 -26.83 -38.61
C ALA A 2 -31.94 -26.35 -37.36
N GLY A 3 -31.58 -25.20 -36.82
CA GLY A 3 -32.39 -24.54 -35.80
C GLY A 3 -31.62 -23.58 -34.90
N LEU A 4 -31.92 -22.29 -35.08
CA LEU A 4 -31.82 -21.21 -34.08
C LEU A 4 -30.46 -20.50 -33.91
N VAL A 5 -30.03 -19.89 -35.02
CA VAL A 5 -29.58 -18.50 -34.98
C VAL A 5 -30.81 -17.63 -34.75
N THR A 6 -30.92 -16.98 -33.58
CA THR A 6 -31.58 -15.68 -33.32
C THR A 6 -31.82 -15.50 -31.81
N LYS A 7 -30.88 -14.84 -31.10
CA LYS A 7 -31.12 -14.10 -29.84
C LYS A 7 -29.84 -13.40 -29.37
N LYS A 8 -29.33 -12.46 -30.18
CA LYS A 8 -28.17 -11.60 -29.79
C LYS A 8 -28.46 -10.10 -29.77
N SER A 9 -29.73 -9.69 -29.74
CA SER A 9 -30.14 -8.27 -29.65
C SER A 9 -30.75 -7.86 -28.30
N GLY A 10 -31.01 -8.80 -27.38
CA GLY A 10 -31.68 -8.49 -26.09
C GLY A 10 -30.75 -8.19 -24.92
N LEU A 11 -29.50 -8.69 -24.93
CA LEU A 11 -28.61 -8.59 -23.77
C LEU A 11 -27.92 -7.21 -23.68
N PHE A 12 -27.59 -6.61 -24.81
CA PHE A 12 -26.99 -5.27 -24.88
C PHE A 12 -27.98 -4.18 -24.44
N VAL A 13 -29.26 -4.32 -24.78
CA VAL A 13 -30.33 -3.39 -24.36
C VAL A 13 -30.62 -3.50 -22.86
N LYS A 14 -30.42 -4.68 -22.25
CA LYS A 14 -30.60 -4.89 -20.81
C LYS A 14 -29.47 -4.27 -19.99
N LEU A 15 -28.22 -4.30 -20.50
CA LEU A 15 -27.09 -3.62 -19.88
C LEU A 15 -27.26 -2.08 -19.92
N ILE A 16 -27.70 -1.53 -21.06
CA ILE A 16 -27.94 -0.09 -21.22
C ILE A 16 -29.12 0.39 -20.35
N LYS A 17 -30.18 -0.42 -20.19
CA LYS A 17 -31.27 -0.11 -19.25
C LYS A 17 -30.81 -0.08 -17.78
N ASN A 18 -29.93 -1.00 -17.37
CA ASN A 18 -29.41 -1.02 -16.00
C ASN A 18 -28.44 0.14 -15.72
N VAL A 19 -27.69 0.62 -16.71
CA VAL A 19 -26.86 1.85 -16.55
C VAL A 19 -27.76 3.07 -16.38
N ASN A 20 -28.86 3.17 -17.13
CA ASN A 20 -29.86 4.24 -16.97
C ASN A 20 -30.67 4.14 -15.65
N ASP A 21 -30.83 2.95 -15.09
CA ASP A 21 -31.46 2.76 -13.77
C ASP A 21 -30.47 3.06 -12.62
N CYS A 22 -29.15 2.89 -12.82
CA CYS A 22 -28.14 3.37 -11.87
C CYS A 22 -28.13 4.90 -11.77
N THR A 23 -28.24 5.62 -12.90
CA THR A 23 -28.40 7.09 -12.89
C THR A 23 -29.72 7.54 -12.27
N LYS A 24 -30.82 6.79 -12.43
CA LYS A 24 -32.07 7.06 -11.70
C LYS A 24 -32.01 6.73 -10.20
N ARG A 25 -31.25 5.72 -9.79
CA ARG A 25 -31.02 5.42 -8.35
C ARG A 25 -30.16 6.48 -7.66
N LEU A 26 -29.30 7.18 -8.39
CA LEU A 26 -28.52 8.30 -7.86
C LEU A 26 -29.38 9.53 -7.55
N SER A 27 -30.46 9.77 -8.31
CA SER A 27 -31.38 10.89 -8.03
C SER A 27 -32.27 10.69 -6.79
N SER A 28 -32.28 9.49 -6.19
CA SER A 28 -33.19 9.16 -5.07
C SER A 28 -32.51 8.98 -3.71
N HIS A 29 -31.18 9.11 -3.60
CA HIS A 29 -30.47 8.86 -2.33
C HIS A 29 -30.24 10.11 -1.47
N PHE A 30 -30.45 11.31 -2.00
CA PHE A 30 -30.21 12.54 -1.27
C PHE A 30 -31.34 13.54 -1.51
N ILE A 31 -32.16 13.77 -0.48
CA ILE A 31 -33.00 14.96 -0.40
C ILE A 31 -32.09 16.06 0.14
N TYR A 32 -31.74 17.03 -0.72
CA TYR A 32 -30.99 18.20 -0.31
C TYR A 32 -31.94 19.20 0.35
N PHE A 33 -31.77 19.39 1.65
CA PHE A 33 -32.43 20.45 2.39
C PHE A 33 -31.52 21.68 2.36
N PRO A 34 -31.88 22.76 1.63
CA PRO A 34 -31.08 23.98 1.64
C PRO A 34 -31.12 24.60 3.04
N ASP A 35 -29.98 25.09 3.51
CA ASP A 35 -29.93 25.92 4.70
C ASP A 35 -30.68 27.23 4.41
N ASN A 36 -31.71 27.52 5.21
CA ASN A 36 -32.53 28.73 5.07
C ASN A 36 -31.93 29.92 5.85
N GLU A 37 -30.88 29.70 6.63
CA GLU A 37 -30.20 30.73 7.39
C GLU A 37 -29.12 31.41 6.55
N LYS A 38 -29.13 32.75 6.53
CA LYS A 38 -28.04 33.52 5.94
C LYS A 38 -26.90 33.59 6.95
N PRO A 39 -25.70 33.09 6.62
CA PRO A 39 -24.57 33.11 7.55
C PRO A 39 -23.99 34.51 7.78
N VAL A 40 -24.28 35.48 6.89
CA VAL A 40 -23.76 36.85 6.98
C VAL A 40 -24.76 37.85 6.38
N GLU A 41 -24.78 39.09 6.88
CA GLU A 41 -25.49 40.21 6.24
C GLU A 41 -24.81 40.59 4.90
N GLY A 42 -25.59 40.69 3.82
CA GLY A 42 -25.09 41.08 2.51
C GLY A 42 -25.93 40.59 1.32
N GLU A 43 -25.49 40.96 0.11
CA GLU A 43 -26.03 40.44 -1.14
C GLU A 43 -25.69 38.95 -1.30
N THR A 44 -26.70 38.17 -1.67
CA THR A 44 -26.56 36.73 -1.90
C THR A 44 -26.84 36.42 -3.36
N ALA A 45 -25.95 35.68 -4.01
CA ALA A 45 -26.16 35.14 -5.35
C ALA A 45 -26.42 33.63 -5.27
N LYS A 46 -27.38 33.14 -6.04
CA LYS A 46 -27.65 31.71 -6.14
C LYS A 46 -26.59 31.05 -7.02
N MET A 47 -25.76 30.21 -6.42
CA MET A 47 -24.70 29.47 -7.11
C MET A 47 -24.88 27.97 -6.89
N ASN A 48 -24.56 27.16 -7.89
CA ASN A 48 -24.32 25.73 -7.66
C ASN A 48 -22.91 25.52 -7.04
N MET A 49 -22.61 24.31 -6.59
CA MET A 49 -21.32 24.00 -5.94
C MET A 49 -20.11 24.33 -6.81
N MET A 50 -20.17 24.05 -8.11
CA MET A 50 -19.09 24.36 -9.06
C MET A 50 -18.85 25.87 -9.18
N GLN A 51 -19.92 26.66 -9.30
CA GLN A 51 -19.86 28.12 -9.34
C GLN A 51 -19.36 28.70 -8.02
N ALA A 52 -19.78 28.14 -6.88
CA ALA A 52 -19.34 28.58 -5.57
C ALA A 52 -17.83 28.34 -5.36
N ILE A 53 -17.33 27.16 -5.76
CA ILE A 53 -15.90 26.82 -5.72
C ILE A 53 -15.11 27.72 -6.68
N ASN A 54 -15.60 27.94 -7.91
CA ASN A 54 -14.98 28.85 -8.87
C ASN A 54 -14.88 30.27 -8.31
N ASN A 55 -15.99 30.80 -7.77
CA ASN A 55 -16.05 32.14 -7.18
C ASN A 55 -15.09 32.27 -5.99
N ALA A 56 -14.97 31.25 -5.14
CA ALA A 56 -14.01 31.23 -4.05
C ALA A 56 -12.56 31.35 -4.56
N MET A 57 -12.20 30.56 -5.59
CA MET A 57 -10.88 30.64 -6.22
C MET A 57 -10.64 31.99 -6.90
N ASP A 58 -11.66 32.54 -7.57
CA ASP A 58 -11.61 33.86 -8.22
C ASP A 58 -11.34 34.97 -7.20
N ILE A 59 -12.06 34.97 -6.08
CA ILE A 59 -11.87 35.94 -4.99
C ILE A 59 -10.46 35.84 -4.41
N THR A 60 -9.96 34.63 -4.16
CA THR A 60 -8.59 34.42 -3.65
C THR A 60 -7.55 34.93 -4.64
N LEU A 61 -7.64 34.55 -5.93
CA LEU A 61 -6.70 34.98 -6.97
C LEU A 61 -6.72 36.50 -7.19
N LYS A 62 -7.89 37.13 -7.06
CA LYS A 62 -8.08 38.58 -7.14
C LYS A 62 -7.46 39.32 -5.96
N ASN A 63 -7.67 38.83 -4.74
CA ASN A 63 -7.30 39.54 -3.51
C ASN A 63 -5.85 39.29 -3.09
N ASP A 64 -5.28 38.15 -3.45
CA ASP A 64 -3.90 37.79 -3.14
C ASP A 64 -3.12 37.58 -4.44
N PRO A 65 -2.21 38.49 -4.83
CA PRO A 65 -1.40 38.33 -6.04
C PRO A 65 -0.39 37.18 -5.94
N THR A 66 -0.13 36.63 -4.75
CA THR A 66 0.78 35.49 -4.54
C THR A 66 0.09 34.14 -4.65
N ALA A 67 -1.25 34.12 -4.67
CA ALA A 67 -2.01 32.89 -4.84
C ALA A 67 -1.78 32.29 -6.24
N VAL A 68 -1.62 30.97 -6.30
CA VAL A 68 -1.44 30.21 -7.54
C VAL A 68 -2.41 29.03 -7.50
N LEU A 69 -3.02 28.72 -8.64
CA LEU A 69 -3.90 27.57 -8.83
C LEU A 69 -3.26 26.60 -9.82
N PHE A 70 -2.98 25.37 -9.38
CA PHE A 70 -2.36 24.36 -10.22
C PHE A 70 -2.92 22.97 -9.96
N GLY A 71 -2.84 22.09 -10.96
CA GLY A 71 -3.30 20.70 -10.88
C GLY A 71 -3.51 20.08 -12.25
N GLU A 72 -4.15 18.92 -12.30
CA GLU A 72 -4.51 18.28 -13.56
C GLU A 72 -5.67 19.03 -14.25
N ASP A 73 -5.51 19.34 -15.53
CA ASP A 73 -6.48 20.03 -16.38
C ASP A 73 -7.03 21.37 -15.86
N VAL A 74 -6.41 21.96 -14.85
CA VAL A 74 -6.79 23.24 -14.23
C VAL A 74 -6.86 24.38 -15.25
N ALA A 75 -5.92 24.42 -16.19
CA ALA A 75 -5.89 25.39 -17.29
C ALA A 75 -7.18 25.34 -18.14
N PHE A 76 -7.79 24.16 -18.26
CA PHE A 76 -9.02 23.92 -19.02
C PHE A 76 -10.29 23.99 -18.15
N GLY A 77 -10.14 24.37 -16.88
CA GLY A 77 -11.20 24.41 -15.89
C GLY A 77 -11.36 23.14 -15.04
N GLY A 78 -10.56 22.11 -15.30
CA GLY A 78 -10.66 20.79 -14.68
C GLY A 78 -11.86 19.98 -15.17
N VAL A 79 -11.91 18.70 -14.83
CA VAL A 79 -12.97 17.75 -15.25
C VAL A 79 -14.38 18.26 -14.96
N PHE A 80 -14.57 18.90 -13.80
CA PHE A 80 -15.86 19.44 -13.36
C PHE A 80 -16.05 20.94 -13.64
N ARG A 81 -15.12 21.56 -14.37
CA ARG A 81 -15.16 22.99 -14.75
C ARG A 81 -15.13 23.97 -13.57
N CYS A 82 -14.67 23.55 -12.39
CA CYS A 82 -14.55 24.41 -11.22
C CYS A 82 -13.55 25.56 -11.41
N ALA A 83 -12.53 25.43 -12.27
CA ALA A 83 -11.54 26.47 -12.54
C ALA A 83 -11.78 27.22 -13.88
N LEU A 84 -12.93 27.01 -14.52
CA LEU A 84 -13.21 27.51 -15.86
C LEU A 84 -13.03 29.04 -15.94
N GLY A 85 -12.32 29.52 -16.97
CA GLY A 85 -12.07 30.94 -17.22
C GLY A 85 -11.02 31.60 -16.32
N LEU A 86 -10.54 30.93 -15.26
CA LEU A 86 -9.57 31.54 -14.33
C LEU A 86 -8.20 31.74 -14.97
N GLN A 87 -7.75 30.83 -15.84
CA GLN A 87 -6.48 31.01 -16.55
C GLN A 87 -6.53 32.18 -17.53
N GLU A 88 -7.63 32.34 -18.28
CA GLU A 88 -7.81 33.48 -19.18
C GLU A 88 -7.79 34.82 -18.40
N LYS A 89 -8.34 34.81 -17.17
CA LYS A 89 -8.43 35.99 -16.32
C LYS A 89 -7.11 36.34 -15.60
N TYR A 90 -6.37 35.36 -15.13
CA TYR A 90 -5.20 35.57 -14.25
C TYR A 90 -3.85 35.19 -14.86
N GLY A 91 -3.83 34.60 -16.06
CA GLY A 91 -2.62 34.23 -16.77
C GLY A 91 -2.07 32.84 -16.43
N ASN A 92 -1.19 32.36 -17.31
CA ASN A 92 -0.61 31.00 -17.28
C ASN A 92 0.52 30.85 -16.25
N ASP A 93 0.96 31.96 -15.65
CA ASP A 93 1.90 32.05 -14.54
C ASP A 93 1.21 31.80 -13.19
N ARG A 94 -0.07 32.13 -13.08
CA ARG A 94 -0.85 31.98 -11.83
C ARG A 94 -1.85 30.84 -11.86
N VAL A 95 -2.32 30.43 -13.03
CA VAL A 95 -3.24 29.30 -13.18
C VAL A 95 -2.70 28.37 -14.25
N PHE A 96 -2.29 27.15 -13.91
CA PHE A 96 -1.63 26.26 -14.88
C PHE A 96 -1.76 24.77 -14.57
N ASN A 97 -1.61 23.95 -15.61
CA ASN A 97 -1.55 22.50 -15.44
C ASN A 97 -0.22 22.08 -14.80
N THR A 98 -0.27 21.17 -13.84
CA THR A 98 0.94 20.47 -13.39
C THR A 98 1.48 19.60 -14.52
N PRO A 99 2.81 19.55 -14.75
CA PRO A 99 3.40 18.60 -15.67
C PRO A 99 3.00 17.18 -15.28
N LEU A 100 2.63 16.35 -16.25
CA LEU A 100 2.45 14.92 -16.02
C LEU A 100 3.76 14.32 -15.48
N CYS A 101 3.68 13.29 -14.65
CA CYS A 101 4.82 12.71 -13.93
C CYS A 101 6.00 12.33 -14.85
N GLU A 102 5.73 11.95 -16.12
CA GLU A 102 6.77 11.69 -17.14
C GLU A 102 7.64 12.91 -17.51
N GLN A 103 7.21 14.13 -17.19
CA GLN A 103 7.95 15.39 -17.41
C GLN A 103 8.45 16.04 -16.11
N ALA A 104 8.12 15.48 -14.94
CA ALA A 104 8.34 16.12 -13.64
C ALA A 104 9.82 16.12 -13.20
N HIS A 105 10.66 15.24 -13.73
CA HIS A 105 12.11 15.22 -13.42
C HIS A 105 12.85 16.48 -13.91
N VAL A 106 12.26 17.30 -14.80
CA VAL A 106 12.90 18.51 -15.34
C VAL A 106 12.13 19.80 -14.97
N ALA A 107 10.83 19.73 -14.70
CA ALA A 107 9.98 20.93 -14.62
C ALA A 107 9.81 21.53 -13.19
N ILE A 108 9.96 20.75 -12.13
CA ILE A 108 9.65 21.22 -10.76
C ILE A 108 10.74 22.13 -10.18
N THR A 109 11.98 22.04 -10.67
CA THR A 109 13.08 22.91 -10.20
C THR A 109 13.06 24.31 -10.83
N VAL A 110 12.39 24.50 -11.98
CA VAL A 110 12.51 25.74 -12.76
C VAL A 110 11.39 26.76 -12.47
N LYS A 111 10.22 26.34 -12.00
CA LYS A 111 9.09 27.27 -11.73
C LYS A 111 9.02 27.82 -10.30
N MET A 112 9.53 27.09 -9.29
CA MET A 112 9.54 27.56 -7.90
C MET A 112 10.70 28.52 -7.56
N ALA A 113 11.73 28.57 -8.41
CA ALA A 113 12.88 29.45 -8.23
C ALA A 113 12.55 30.95 -8.42
N GLY A 114 11.38 31.29 -8.96
CA GLY A 114 10.96 32.67 -9.21
C GLY A 114 10.24 33.38 -8.06
N LEU A 115 9.92 32.69 -6.95
CA LEU A 115 9.01 33.23 -5.92
C LEU A 115 9.59 33.31 -4.50
N VAL A 116 10.88 33.00 -4.30
CA VAL A 116 11.52 33.12 -2.98
C VAL A 116 12.84 33.86 -3.08
N THR A 117 12.77 35.19 -3.03
CA THR A 117 13.92 36.02 -2.69
C THR A 117 13.54 37.02 -1.60
N LYS A 118 14.01 36.74 -0.37
CA LYS A 118 14.55 37.67 0.65
C LYS A 118 14.12 37.31 2.07
N LYS A 119 15.17 37.08 2.88
CA LYS A 119 15.36 37.27 4.33
C LYS A 119 15.73 35.95 5.01
N SER A 120 17.01 35.65 5.17
CA SER A 120 18.05 36.25 6.04
C SER A 120 18.28 35.30 7.20
N GLY A 121 19.54 34.91 7.38
CA GLY A 121 19.92 33.73 8.11
C GLY A 121 19.85 33.86 9.63
N LEU A 122 19.73 32.69 10.26
CA LEU A 122 20.28 32.43 11.58
C LEU A 122 20.45 30.91 11.71
N PHE A 123 21.66 30.45 11.46
CA PHE A 123 22.07 29.06 11.70
C PHE A 123 23.01 29.05 12.90
N VAL A 124 22.92 27.96 13.68
CA VAL A 124 23.85 27.50 14.73
C VAL A 124 23.69 28.10 16.13
N LYS A 125 22.94 27.40 17.00
CA LYS A 125 23.39 26.92 18.33
C LYS A 125 22.25 26.22 19.08
N LEU A 126 22.22 24.88 19.05
CA LEU A 126 21.72 24.10 20.19
C LEU A 126 22.17 22.63 20.10
N ILE A 127 23.42 22.36 20.45
CA ILE A 127 23.84 21.03 20.92
C ILE A 127 24.67 21.27 22.18
N LYS A 128 24.07 20.97 23.33
CA LYS A 128 24.72 20.47 24.55
C LYS A 128 23.65 20.25 25.61
N ASN A 129 23.55 19.00 26.06
CA ASN A 129 22.83 18.47 27.23
C ASN A 129 21.68 17.53 26.90
N VAL A 130 22.03 16.32 26.42
CA VAL A 130 21.34 15.09 26.83
C VAL A 130 22.42 14.03 27.05
N ASN A 131 23.07 14.07 28.21
CA ASN A 131 23.80 12.94 28.75
C ASN A 131 23.06 12.51 30.01
N ASP A 132 21.96 11.79 29.80
CA ASP A 132 21.60 10.62 30.59
C ASP A 132 20.50 9.87 29.84
N CYS A 133 20.90 9.17 28.77
CA CYS A 133 20.05 8.16 28.16
C CYS A 133 20.65 6.83 28.59
N THR A 134 20.10 6.27 29.67
CA THR A 134 20.27 4.87 30.04
C THR A 134 20.14 4.04 28.76
N LYS A 135 21.21 3.34 28.40
CA LYS A 135 21.21 2.38 27.30
C LYS A 135 20.02 1.43 27.51
N ARG A 136 18.92 1.60 26.77
CA ARG A 136 17.95 0.53 26.55
C ARG A 136 18.65 -0.51 25.68
N LEU A 137 19.38 -1.40 26.36
CA LEU A 137 20.03 -2.58 25.80
C LEU A 137 19.05 -3.75 25.63
N SER A 138 17.80 -3.59 26.05
CA SER A 138 16.77 -4.61 25.89
C SER A 138 15.96 -4.40 24.63
N SER A 139 15.76 -5.50 23.88
CA SER A 139 14.66 -5.61 22.93
C SER A 139 13.34 -5.26 23.64
N HIS A 140 12.39 -4.63 22.93
CA HIS A 140 11.07 -4.31 23.48
C HIS A 140 10.11 -5.52 23.52
N PHE A 141 10.57 -6.67 23.03
CA PHE A 141 9.83 -7.93 22.99
C PHE A 141 10.80 -9.10 23.17
N ILE A 142 10.28 -10.21 23.68
CA ILE A 142 10.94 -11.53 23.68
C ILE A 142 10.31 -12.36 22.57
N TYR A 143 11.09 -12.99 21.70
CA TYR A 143 10.53 -13.83 20.65
C TYR A 143 9.98 -15.15 21.23
N PHE A 144 8.69 -15.42 20.98
CA PHE A 144 8.05 -16.70 21.31
C PHE A 144 7.96 -17.56 20.04
N PRO A 145 8.78 -18.63 19.91
CA PRO A 145 8.75 -19.49 18.72
C PRO A 145 7.45 -20.30 18.65
N ASP A 146 7.06 -20.65 17.43
CA ASP A 146 5.94 -21.57 17.23
C ASP A 146 6.37 -22.99 17.57
N ASN A 147 5.60 -23.67 18.43
CA ASN A 147 5.91 -25.03 18.89
C ASN A 147 5.32 -26.13 17.98
N GLU A 148 4.34 -25.79 17.16
CA GLU A 148 3.65 -26.73 16.29
C GLU A 148 4.18 -26.66 14.86
N LYS A 149 4.53 -27.82 14.31
CA LYS A 149 4.88 -27.94 12.89
C LYS A 149 3.59 -27.85 12.06
N PRO A 150 3.51 -26.96 11.07
CA PRO A 150 2.30 -26.84 10.25
C PRO A 150 2.11 -28.05 9.31
N VAL A 151 3.17 -28.78 9.02
CA VAL A 151 3.19 -30.00 8.20
C VAL A 151 4.26 -30.97 8.71
N GLU A 152 4.05 -32.26 8.46
CA GLU A 152 5.06 -33.29 8.65
C GLU A 152 6.18 -33.15 7.60
N GLY A 153 7.43 -33.42 7.99
CA GLY A 153 8.57 -33.38 7.08
C GLY A 153 9.87 -32.89 7.70
N GLU A 154 10.91 -32.80 6.87
CA GLU A 154 12.20 -32.24 7.24
C GLU A 154 12.07 -30.74 7.55
N THR A 155 12.65 -30.32 8.68
CA THR A 155 12.76 -28.92 9.08
C THR A 155 14.22 -28.50 9.07
N ALA A 156 14.45 -27.21 8.85
CA ALA A 156 15.74 -26.61 9.07
C ALA A 156 15.59 -25.36 9.93
N LYS A 157 16.58 -25.10 10.78
CA LYS A 157 16.65 -23.87 11.55
C LYS A 157 16.81 -22.67 10.63
N MET A 158 15.79 -21.82 10.56
CA MET A 158 15.79 -20.60 9.75
C MET A 158 15.42 -19.40 10.61
N ASN A 159 16.01 -18.24 10.30
CA ASN A 159 15.44 -16.96 10.71
C ASN A 159 14.37 -16.49 9.71
N MET A 160 13.65 -15.41 10.03
CA MET A 160 12.49 -15.01 9.21
C MET A 160 12.91 -14.59 7.79
N MET A 161 14.06 -13.94 7.64
CA MET A 161 14.65 -13.60 6.34
C MET A 161 14.95 -14.85 5.50
N GLN A 162 15.54 -15.89 6.10
CA GLN A 162 15.82 -17.16 5.44
C GLN A 162 14.55 -17.91 5.05
N ALA A 163 13.52 -17.88 5.91
CA ALA A 163 12.23 -18.50 5.61
C ALA A 163 11.52 -17.81 4.43
N ILE A 164 11.59 -16.48 4.35
CA ILE A 164 11.09 -15.69 3.21
C ILE A 164 11.88 -16.01 1.94
N ASN A 165 13.20 -16.07 2.02
CA ASN A 165 14.06 -16.50 0.90
C ASN A 165 13.66 -17.88 0.40
N ASN A 166 13.48 -18.84 1.30
CA ASN A 166 13.10 -20.21 0.96
C ASN A 166 11.69 -20.29 0.32
N ALA A 167 10.73 -19.48 0.75
CA ALA A 167 9.43 -19.37 0.08
C ALA A 167 9.56 -18.88 -1.38
N MET A 168 10.40 -17.87 -1.61
CA MET A 168 10.67 -17.37 -2.97
C MET A 168 11.46 -18.39 -3.80
N ASP A 169 12.41 -19.11 -3.20
CA ASP A 169 13.15 -20.19 -3.85
C ASP A 169 12.22 -21.30 -4.35
N ILE A 170 11.30 -21.77 -3.49
CA ILE A 170 10.29 -22.78 -3.85
C ILE A 170 9.41 -22.27 -4.99
N THR A 171 8.98 -21.01 -4.92
CA THR A 171 8.13 -20.41 -5.96
C THR A 171 8.85 -20.37 -7.29
N LEU A 172 10.06 -19.83 -7.33
CA LEU A 172 10.86 -19.72 -8.56
C LEU A 172 11.20 -21.10 -9.13
N LYS A 173 11.46 -22.10 -8.27
CA LYS A 173 11.71 -23.48 -8.69
C LYS A 173 10.49 -24.12 -9.37
N ASN A 174 9.31 -23.94 -8.79
CA ASN A 174 8.12 -24.70 -9.16
C ASN A 174 7.25 -24.00 -10.21
N ASP A 175 7.32 -22.67 -10.30
CA ASP A 175 6.59 -21.88 -11.28
C ASP A 175 7.57 -21.21 -12.25
N PRO A 176 7.67 -21.66 -13.52
CA PRO A 176 8.59 -21.07 -14.49
C PRO A 176 8.20 -19.65 -14.91
N THR A 177 6.98 -19.21 -14.63
CA THR A 177 6.52 -17.85 -14.94
C THR A 177 6.83 -16.85 -13.83
N ALA A 178 7.23 -17.34 -12.65
CA ALA A 178 7.45 -16.48 -11.50
C ALA A 178 8.68 -15.59 -11.69
N VAL A 179 8.54 -14.31 -11.34
CA VAL A 179 9.62 -13.33 -11.34
C VAL A 179 9.64 -12.54 -10.04
N LEU A 180 10.84 -12.20 -9.57
CA LEU A 180 11.11 -11.37 -8.40
C LEU A 180 11.79 -10.08 -8.87
N PHE A 181 11.20 -8.94 -8.55
CA PHE A 181 11.73 -7.65 -8.97
C PHE A 181 11.48 -6.56 -7.94
N GLY A 182 12.33 -5.55 -7.96
CA GLY A 182 12.28 -4.40 -7.06
C GLY A 182 13.65 -3.73 -7.03
N GLU A 183 13.81 -2.75 -6.15
CA GLU A 183 15.10 -2.12 -5.95
C GLU A 183 16.06 -3.08 -5.24
N ASP A 184 17.27 -3.22 -5.79
CA ASP A 184 18.39 -3.94 -5.14
C ASP A 184 18.20 -5.44 -4.88
N VAL A 185 17.13 -6.07 -5.40
CA VAL A 185 16.85 -7.50 -5.19
C VAL A 185 17.90 -8.43 -5.83
N ALA A 186 18.56 -8.00 -6.92
CA ALA A 186 19.50 -8.81 -7.70
C ALA A 186 20.67 -9.35 -6.85
N PHE A 187 21.29 -8.51 -6.02
CA PHE A 187 22.40 -8.93 -5.15
C PHE A 187 21.92 -9.59 -3.84
N GLY A 188 20.60 -9.69 -3.67
CA GLY A 188 19.93 -10.30 -2.53
C GLY A 188 19.02 -9.37 -1.73
N GLY A 189 18.91 -8.10 -2.09
CA GLY A 189 18.16 -7.08 -1.35
C GLY A 189 18.91 -6.54 -0.13
N VAL A 190 18.53 -5.35 0.32
CA VAL A 190 19.15 -4.67 1.48
C VAL A 190 18.99 -5.46 2.78
N PHE A 191 17.91 -6.26 2.87
CA PHE A 191 17.67 -7.20 3.97
C PHE A 191 18.08 -8.64 3.66
N ARG A 192 18.73 -8.94 2.52
CA ARG A 192 19.19 -10.30 2.16
C ARG A 192 18.08 -11.35 1.99
N CYS A 193 16.82 -10.93 1.88
CA CYS A 193 15.69 -11.83 1.63
C CYS A 193 15.76 -12.53 0.26
N ALA A 194 16.43 -11.96 -0.74
CA ALA A 194 16.57 -12.52 -2.09
C ALA A 194 17.96 -13.13 -2.37
N LEU A 195 18.79 -13.31 -1.33
CA LEU A 195 20.19 -13.74 -1.49
C LEU A 195 20.30 -15.05 -2.28
N GLY A 196 21.19 -15.07 -3.29
CA GLY A 196 21.47 -16.25 -4.13
C GLY A 196 20.39 -16.59 -5.17
N LEU A 197 19.23 -15.93 -5.16
CA LEU A 197 18.14 -16.27 -6.08
C LEU A 197 18.46 -15.90 -7.53
N GLN A 198 19.11 -14.75 -7.78
CA GLN A 198 19.50 -14.37 -9.15
C GLN A 198 20.55 -15.32 -9.73
N GLU A 199 21.55 -15.72 -8.92
CA GLU A 199 22.57 -16.69 -9.35
C GLU A 199 21.93 -18.04 -9.72
N LYS A 200 20.87 -18.44 -9.01
CA LYS A 200 20.18 -19.72 -9.21
C LYS A 200 19.18 -19.71 -10.37
N TYR A 201 18.46 -18.60 -10.58
CA TYR A 201 17.32 -18.54 -11.50
C TYR A 201 17.50 -17.60 -12.69
N GLY A 202 18.60 -16.86 -12.76
CA GLY A 202 18.89 -15.95 -13.87
C GLY A 202 18.40 -14.53 -13.63
N ASN A 203 18.99 -13.60 -14.38
CA ASN A 203 18.66 -12.18 -14.36
C ASN A 203 17.36 -11.83 -15.10
N ASP A 204 16.80 -12.77 -15.84
CA ASP A 204 15.48 -12.69 -16.46
C ASP A 204 14.36 -12.93 -15.45
N ARG A 205 14.65 -13.64 -14.35
CA ARG A 205 13.68 -13.99 -13.31
C ARG A 205 13.85 -13.25 -12.00
N VAL A 206 15.06 -12.81 -11.68
CA VAL A 206 15.34 -11.99 -10.50
C VAL A 206 16.11 -10.76 -10.93
N PHE A 207 15.50 -9.58 -10.90
CA PHE A 207 16.11 -8.36 -11.48
C PHE A 207 15.78 -7.07 -10.74
N ASN A 208 16.72 -6.12 -10.84
CA ASN A 208 16.52 -4.78 -10.30
C ASN A 208 15.61 -3.95 -11.21
N THR A 209 14.76 -3.14 -10.59
CA THR A 209 14.00 -2.08 -11.28
C THR A 209 14.71 -0.73 -11.14
N PRO A 210 14.35 0.28 -11.96
CA PRO A 210 14.59 1.68 -11.61
C PRO A 210 13.99 2.02 -10.23
N LEU A 211 14.51 3.06 -9.59
CA LEU A 211 14.07 3.54 -8.27
C LEU A 211 12.75 4.32 -8.41
N CYS A 212 11.64 3.60 -8.40
CA CYS A 212 10.30 4.14 -8.66
C CYS A 212 9.20 3.15 -8.23
N GLU A 213 8.64 3.33 -7.05
CA GLU A 213 7.69 2.38 -6.44
C GLU A 213 6.36 2.29 -7.21
N GLN A 214 5.86 3.41 -7.73
CA GLN A 214 4.69 3.39 -8.62
C GLN A 214 4.95 2.57 -9.90
N GLY A 215 6.18 2.63 -10.42
CA GLY A 215 6.61 1.85 -11.57
C GLY A 215 6.70 0.37 -11.24
N ILE A 216 7.27 0.02 -10.07
CA ILE A 216 7.33 -1.36 -9.57
C ILE A 216 5.93 -1.97 -9.46
N ALA A 217 4.99 -1.27 -8.82
CA ALA A 217 3.62 -1.77 -8.65
C ALA A 217 2.89 -1.89 -9.99
N GLY A 218 2.94 -0.85 -10.84
CA GLY A 218 2.31 -0.87 -12.16
C GLY A 218 2.87 -1.98 -13.08
N PHE A 219 4.19 -2.16 -13.07
CA PHE A 219 4.85 -3.23 -13.80
C PHE A 219 4.42 -4.62 -13.30
N GLY A 220 4.33 -4.81 -11.99
CA GLY A 220 3.83 -6.04 -11.39
C GLY A 220 2.38 -6.36 -11.76
N ILE A 221 1.51 -5.34 -11.79
CA ILE A 221 0.12 -5.49 -12.26
C ILE A 221 0.11 -5.96 -13.72
N GLY A 222 0.94 -5.37 -14.58
CA GLY A 222 1.07 -5.76 -15.98
C GLY A 222 1.50 -7.22 -16.15
N LEU A 223 2.55 -7.65 -15.45
CA LEU A 223 3.03 -9.03 -15.46
C LEU A 223 1.96 -10.03 -14.99
N ALA A 224 1.32 -9.73 -13.86
CA ALA A 224 0.27 -10.59 -13.31
C ALA A 224 -0.94 -10.69 -14.25
N THR A 225 -1.30 -9.58 -14.91
CA THR A 225 -2.36 -9.55 -15.92
C THR A 225 -2.01 -10.36 -17.16
N ALA A 226 -0.73 -10.40 -17.53
CA ALA A 226 -0.22 -11.24 -18.63
C ALA A 226 -0.12 -12.74 -18.26
N GLY A 227 -0.37 -13.11 -17.00
CA GLY A 227 -0.41 -14.49 -16.53
C GLY A 227 0.87 -14.98 -15.83
N ALA A 228 1.84 -14.10 -15.58
CA ALA A 228 3.04 -14.42 -14.81
C ALA A 228 2.81 -14.24 -13.30
N THR A 229 3.47 -15.06 -12.48
CA THR A 229 3.52 -14.80 -11.03
C THR A 229 4.49 -13.66 -10.74
N ALA A 230 3.99 -12.53 -10.23
CA ALA A 230 4.75 -11.32 -10.02
C ALA A 230 5.02 -11.10 -8.51
N ILE A 231 6.27 -11.25 -8.09
CA ILE A 231 6.72 -10.96 -6.72
C ILE A 231 7.46 -9.63 -6.72
N ALA A 232 6.77 -8.56 -6.32
CA ALA A 232 7.33 -7.22 -6.25
C ALA A 232 7.88 -6.93 -4.85
N GLU A 233 9.08 -6.38 -4.73
CA GLU A 233 9.62 -5.83 -3.48
C GLU A 233 9.52 -4.30 -3.49
N ILE A 234 8.88 -3.74 -2.46
CA ILE A 234 9.01 -2.32 -2.09
C ILE A 234 9.95 -2.26 -0.89
N GLN A 235 11.03 -1.48 -0.99
CA GLN A 235 12.20 -1.61 -0.11
C GLN A 235 11.89 -1.34 1.36
N PHE A 236 10.94 -0.45 1.66
CA PHE A 236 10.35 -0.24 2.98
C PHE A 236 8.86 0.08 2.86
N ALA A 237 8.05 -0.35 3.81
CA ALA A 237 6.61 -0.08 3.80
C ALA A 237 6.34 1.44 3.89
N ASP A 238 7.28 2.20 4.45
CA ASP A 238 7.31 3.65 4.48
C ASP A 238 7.37 4.29 3.06
N TYR A 239 7.89 3.56 2.07
CA TYR A 239 8.04 3.98 0.67
C TYR A 239 6.95 3.41 -0.24
N ILE A 240 5.92 2.76 0.30
CA ILE A 240 4.83 2.19 -0.52
C ILE A 240 3.86 3.25 -1.04
N PHE A 241 3.83 4.45 -0.45
CA PHE A 241 2.83 5.47 -0.75
C PHE A 241 2.87 6.05 -2.17
N PRO A 242 4.03 6.19 -2.86
CA PRO A 242 4.04 6.49 -4.28
C PRO A 242 3.29 5.44 -5.12
N ALA A 243 3.31 4.16 -4.69
CA ALA A 243 2.56 3.07 -5.33
C ALA A 243 1.08 2.99 -4.90
N PHE A 244 0.60 3.85 -4.00
CA PHE A 244 -0.72 3.74 -3.41
C PHE A 244 -1.84 3.75 -4.45
N ASP A 245 -1.74 4.63 -5.45
CA ASP A 245 -2.73 4.68 -6.54
C ASP A 245 -2.79 3.38 -7.35
N GLN A 246 -1.63 2.84 -7.74
CA GLN A 246 -1.54 1.54 -8.45
C GLN A 246 -2.10 0.40 -7.61
N ILE A 247 -1.86 0.37 -6.30
CA ILE A 247 -2.37 -0.68 -5.42
C ILE A 247 -3.88 -0.55 -5.23
N VAL A 248 -4.37 0.67 -4.92
CA VAL A 248 -5.75 0.92 -4.51
C VAL A 248 -6.70 1.01 -5.71
N ASN A 249 -6.35 1.77 -6.73
CA ASN A 249 -7.24 2.03 -7.87
C ASN A 249 -7.08 1.03 -9.00
N GLU A 250 -5.87 0.50 -9.21
CA GLU A 250 -5.61 -0.45 -10.29
C GLU A 250 -5.68 -1.90 -9.81
N ALA A 251 -4.75 -2.34 -8.95
CA ALA A 251 -4.61 -3.75 -8.57
C ALA A 251 -5.88 -4.29 -7.88
N ALA A 252 -6.31 -3.64 -6.80
CA ALA A 252 -7.46 -4.09 -6.00
C ALA A 252 -8.77 -4.15 -6.80
N LYS A 253 -8.90 -3.31 -7.84
CA LYS A 253 -10.13 -3.21 -8.64
C LYS A 253 -10.05 -3.93 -9.98
N ALA A 254 -8.89 -4.48 -10.38
CA ALA A 254 -8.67 -5.07 -11.71
C ALA A 254 -9.71 -6.14 -12.08
N ARG A 255 -9.92 -7.12 -11.19
CA ARG A 255 -10.91 -8.20 -11.38
C ARG A 255 -12.35 -7.66 -11.42
N TYR A 256 -12.65 -6.70 -10.55
CA TYR A 256 -14.00 -6.14 -10.43
C TYR A 256 -14.37 -5.27 -11.64
N ARG A 257 -13.49 -4.33 -12.02
CA ARG A 257 -13.74 -3.38 -13.13
C ARG A 257 -13.83 -4.07 -14.48
N SER A 258 -13.20 -5.23 -14.63
CA SER A 258 -13.24 -6.04 -15.85
C SER A 258 -14.44 -6.98 -15.92
N GLY A 259 -15.25 -7.09 -14.86
CA GLY A 259 -16.27 -8.14 -14.76
C GLY A 259 -15.67 -9.56 -14.80
N GLY A 260 -14.43 -9.73 -14.35
CA GLY A 260 -13.69 -10.99 -14.37
C GLY A 260 -12.98 -11.33 -15.69
N GLN A 261 -12.95 -10.42 -16.68
CA GLN A 261 -12.26 -10.66 -17.96
C GLN A 261 -10.73 -10.61 -17.85
N PHE A 262 -10.21 -9.82 -16.93
CA PHE A 262 -8.79 -9.79 -16.58
C PHE A 262 -8.64 -9.58 -15.06
N ASP A 263 -7.54 -10.08 -14.51
CA ASP A 263 -7.17 -9.92 -13.11
C ASP A 263 -5.65 -9.81 -12.96
N CYS A 264 -5.18 -9.28 -11.84
CA CYS A 264 -3.77 -9.28 -11.46
C CYS A 264 -3.57 -10.09 -10.17
N GLY A 265 -4.30 -11.20 -10.03
CA GLY A 265 -4.37 -11.99 -8.80
C GLY A 265 -3.04 -12.64 -8.42
N ALA A 266 -2.19 -12.92 -9.41
CA ALA A 266 -0.85 -13.48 -9.23
C ALA A 266 0.21 -12.43 -8.81
N LEU A 267 -0.22 -11.23 -8.41
CA LEU A 267 0.66 -10.19 -7.86
C LEU A 267 0.76 -10.34 -6.33
N THR A 268 1.98 -10.48 -5.83
CA THR A 268 2.32 -10.30 -4.42
C THR A 268 3.32 -9.17 -4.29
N ILE A 269 2.95 -8.10 -3.59
CA ILE A 269 3.84 -7.02 -3.18
C ILE A 269 4.29 -7.33 -1.77
N ARG A 270 5.60 -7.46 -1.56
CA ARG A 270 6.19 -7.68 -0.24
C ARG A 270 7.04 -6.50 0.18
N THR A 271 6.99 -6.15 1.47
CA THR A 271 7.70 -4.98 1.96
C THR A 271 8.05 -5.06 3.46
N PRO A 272 9.26 -4.66 3.87
CA PRO A 272 9.63 -4.56 5.28
C PRO A 272 8.82 -3.48 6.02
N CYS A 273 8.12 -3.84 7.08
CA CYS A 273 7.28 -2.92 7.87
C CYS A 273 7.69 -2.83 9.34
N SER A 274 6.98 -1.98 10.09
CA SER A 274 7.01 -1.84 11.55
C SER A 274 8.33 -1.33 12.15
N ALA A 275 8.28 -0.96 13.43
CA ALA A 275 9.41 -0.36 14.13
C ALA A 275 10.63 -1.30 14.21
N VAL A 276 11.83 -0.71 14.14
CA VAL A 276 13.12 -1.41 14.29
C VAL A 276 13.98 -0.83 15.42
N GLY A 277 13.39 0.02 16.26
CA GLY A 277 14.05 0.70 17.38
C GLY A 277 14.68 2.04 17.02
N HIS A 278 15.37 2.14 15.88
CA HIS A 278 16.09 3.35 15.46
C HIS A 278 15.73 3.82 14.04
N GLY A 279 14.54 3.46 13.52
CA GLY A 279 14.16 3.71 12.14
C GLY A 279 13.68 5.14 11.82
N GLY A 280 13.46 5.97 12.85
CA GLY A 280 12.89 7.31 12.66
C GLY A 280 11.53 7.28 11.97
N LEU A 281 11.22 8.33 11.20
CA LEU A 281 9.92 8.49 10.52
C LEU A 281 9.73 7.55 9.32
N TYR A 282 10.80 7.19 8.63
CA TYR A 282 10.74 6.58 7.29
C TYR A 282 11.29 5.15 7.22
N HIS A 283 11.52 4.51 8.37
CA HIS A 283 11.86 3.08 8.43
C HIS A 283 11.13 2.36 9.58
N SER A 284 9.97 2.87 10.00
CA SER A 284 9.27 2.38 11.20
C SER A 284 7.75 2.23 11.03
N GLN A 285 7.19 2.63 9.89
CA GLN A 285 5.74 2.66 9.71
C GLN A 285 5.12 1.27 9.62
N SER A 286 3.88 1.18 10.11
CA SER A 286 2.96 0.05 9.95
C SER A 286 1.74 0.56 9.18
N PRO A 287 1.75 0.51 7.82
CA PRO A 287 0.75 1.19 7.00
C PRO A 287 -0.51 0.34 6.72
N GLU A 288 -0.68 -0.82 7.36
CA GLU A 288 -1.75 -1.78 7.06
C GLU A 288 -3.15 -1.15 7.11
N ALA A 289 -3.39 -0.17 7.98
CA ALA A 289 -4.68 0.49 8.12
C ALA A 289 -5.10 1.28 6.86
N PHE A 290 -4.14 1.87 6.14
CA PHE A 290 -4.42 2.56 4.87
C PHE A 290 -4.94 1.57 3.81
N PHE A 291 -4.45 0.34 3.85
CA PHE A 291 -4.78 -0.71 2.89
C PHE A 291 -5.96 -1.60 3.35
N ALA A 292 -6.24 -1.65 4.66
CA ALA A 292 -7.36 -2.42 5.22
C ALA A 292 -8.74 -1.93 4.72
N HIS A 293 -8.83 -0.66 4.31
CA HIS A 293 -10.05 -0.07 3.74
C HIS A 293 -10.13 -0.20 2.21
N VAL A 294 -9.37 -1.12 1.60
CA VAL A 294 -9.31 -1.31 0.15
C VAL A 294 -9.90 -2.67 -0.25
N PRO A 295 -11.18 -2.75 -0.62
CA PRO A 295 -11.79 -3.99 -1.11
C PRO A 295 -11.08 -4.53 -2.36
N GLY A 296 -10.83 -5.83 -2.38
CA GLY A 296 -10.13 -6.52 -3.47
C GLY A 296 -8.62 -6.69 -3.27
N LEU A 297 -8.07 -6.16 -2.18
CA LEU A 297 -6.70 -6.37 -1.74
C LEU A 297 -6.65 -7.26 -0.49
N ARG A 298 -5.67 -8.18 -0.42
CA ARG A 298 -5.37 -8.92 0.82
C ARG A 298 -4.15 -8.33 1.49
N VAL A 299 -4.26 -8.00 2.78
CA VAL A 299 -3.13 -7.50 3.59
C VAL A 299 -2.77 -8.57 4.61
N VAL A 300 -1.49 -8.95 4.66
CA VAL A 300 -1.01 -10.10 5.44
C VAL A 300 0.26 -9.72 6.20
N VAL A 301 0.30 -10.04 7.49
CA VAL A 301 1.43 -9.75 8.38
C VAL A 301 1.79 -11.04 9.14
N PRO A 302 2.96 -11.67 8.91
CA PRO A 302 3.41 -12.83 9.69
C PRO A 302 4.00 -12.41 11.04
N ARG A 303 4.20 -13.37 11.96
CA ARG A 303 4.78 -13.12 13.29
C ARG A 303 6.12 -13.81 13.54
N GLY A 304 6.61 -14.61 12.59
CA GLY A 304 7.81 -15.44 12.74
C GLY A 304 8.13 -16.24 11.47
N PRO A 305 9.25 -16.97 11.41
CA PRO A 305 9.71 -17.71 10.23
C PRO A 305 8.69 -18.69 9.61
N ILE A 306 8.06 -19.57 10.41
CA ILE A 306 7.05 -20.56 10.00
C ILE A 306 5.86 -19.84 9.37
N THR A 307 5.35 -18.82 10.06
CA THR A 307 4.22 -18.05 9.54
C THR A 307 4.60 -17.23 8.31
N ALA A 308 5.81 -16.67 8.26
CA ALA A 308 6.28 -15.88 7.13
C ALA A 308 6.36 -16.71 5.85
N LYS A 309 7.01 -17.89 5.89
CA LYS A 309 7.08 -18.77 4.73
C LYS A 309 5.69 -19.25 4.29
N GLY A 310 4.90 -19.78 5.22
CA GLY A 310 3.60 -20.36 4.89
C GLY A 310 2.59 -19.34 4.38
N LEU A 311 2.57 -18.13 4.95
CA LEU A 311 1.68 -17.06 4.50
C LEU A 311 2.16 -16.41 3.19
N LEU A 312 3.47 -16.28 2.98
CA LEU A 312 4.01 -15.76 1.72
C LEU A 312 3.69 -16.71 0.55
N LEU A 313 3.90 -18.02 0.72
CA LEU A 313 3.51 -19.02 -0.27
C LEU A 313 2.00 -18.97 -0.55
N SER A 314 1.16 -18.76 0.47
CA SER A 314 -0.28 -18.55 0.28
C SER A 314 -0.62 -17.26 -0.46
N CYS A 315 0.12 -16.16 -0.23
CA CYS A 315 -0.06 -14.91 -0.96
C CYS A 315 0.28 -15.08 -2.44
N ILE A 316 1.42 -15.72 -2.73
CA ILE A 316 1.88 -15.99 -4.09
C ILE A 316 0.88 -16.88 -4.86
N LYS A 317 0.32 -17.89 -4.20
CA LYS A 317 -0.69 -18.81 -4.77
C LYS A 317 -2.10 -18.21 -4.83
N SER A 318 -2.33 -17.06 -4.22
CA SER A 318 -3.63 -16.39 -4.21
C SER A 318 -4.05 -15.98 -5.62
N ARG A 319 -5.37 -15.85 -5.83
CA ARG A 319 -5.94 -15.25 -7.03
C ARG A 319 -6.42 -13.81 -6.79
N ASP A 320 -6.02 -13.22 -5.68
CA ASP A 320 -6.24 -11.81 -5.35
C ASP A 320 -4.89 -11.15 -5.07
N PRO A 321 -4.67 -9.90 -5.51
CA PRO A 321 -3.42 -9.21 -5.23
C PRO A 321 -3.18 -9.14 -3.72
N CYS A 322 -1.96 -9.47 -3.30
CA CYS A 322 -1.58 -9.55 -1.89
C CYS A 322 -0.52 -8.51 -1.56
N LEU A 323 -0.68 -7.84 -0.42
CA LEU A 323 0.32 -7.02 0.25
C LEU A 323 0.83 -7.78 1.48
N PHE A 324 2.09 -8.21 1.43
CA PHE A 324 2.77 -8.96 2.47
C PHE A 324 3.73 -8.07 3.24
N LEU A 325 3.37 -7.74 4.48
CA LEU A 325 4.07 -6.79 5.34
C LEU A 325 4.98 -7.56 6.30
N GLU A 326 6.30 -7.39 6.16
CA GLU A 326 7.30 -8.20 6.86
C GLU A 326 7.87 -7.44 8.07
N PRO A 327 7.57 -7.82 9.33
CA PRO A 327 8.05 -7.07 10.50
C PRO A 327 9.58 -7.11 10.59
N LYS A 328 10.23 -6.03 10.16
CA LYS A 328 11.66 -6.06 9.82
C LYS A 328 12.58 -6.34 11.02
N ILE A 329 12.11 -6.03 12.23
CA ILE A 329 12.83 -6.34 13.46
C ILE A 329 12.98 -7.85 13.69
N LEU A 330 12.07 -8.67 13.12
CA LEU A 330 12.07 -10.14 13.23
C LEU A 330 13.01 -10.82 12.24
N TYR A 331 13.50 -10.14 11.20
CA TYR A 331 14.30 -10.78 10.14
C TYR A 331 15.45 -11.64 10.65
N ARG A 332 16.18 -11.12 11.65
CA ARG A 332 17.37 -11.78 12.24
C ARG A 332 17.16 -12.21 13.68
N SER A 333 16.18 -11.63 14.38
CA SER A 333 15.94 -11.91 15.80
C SER A 333 15.05 -13.12 16.04
N ALA A 334 14.16 -13.45 15.10
CA ALA A 334 13.30 -14.62 15.16
C ALA A 334 13.96 -15.80 14.44
N SER A 335 14.09 -16.95 15.09
CA SER A 335 14.58 -18.20 14.48
C SER A 335 13.88 -19.41 15.08
N GLU A 336 13.49 -20.35 14.22
CA GLU A 336 12.82 -21.60 14.60
C GLU A 336 13.03 -22.69 13.54
N GLU A 337 12.52 -23.89 13.83
CA GLU A 337 12.55 -25.04 12.91
C GLU A 337 11.45 -24.92 11.86
N VAL A 338 11.82 -24.51 10.65
CA VAL A 338 10.87 -24.28 9.54
C VAL A 338 10.86 -25.48 8.60
N PRO A 339 9.70 -26.02 8.20
CA PRO A 339 9.65 -27.07 7.17
C PRO A 339 10.38 -26.64 5.90
N VAL A 340 11.20 -27.51 5.31
CA VAL A 340 12.01 -27.17 4.12
C VAL A 340 11.15 -27.18 2.85
N GLU A 341 10.19 -28.08 2.77
CA GLU A 341 9.30 -28.26 1.61
C GLU A 341 8.15 -27.23 1.56
N ASP A 342 7.40 -27.23 0.47
CA ASP A 342 6.24 -26.35 0.26
C ASP A 342 5.12 -26.62 1.28
N TYR A 343 4.66 -25.56 1.96
CA TYR A 343 3.43 -25.58 2.75
C TYR A 343 2.77 -24.20 2.73
N THR A 344 1.47 -24.17 3.02
CA THR A 344 0.66 -22.96 3.01
C THR A 344 -0.07 -22.80 4.33
N LEU A 345 -0.20 -21.57 4.79
CA LEU A 345 -1.10 -21.22 5.89
C LEU A 345 -2.33 -20.48 5.36
N PRO A 346 -3.54 -20.75 5.87
CA PRO A 346 -4.76 -20.14 5.33
C PRO A 346 -4.77 -18.62 5.52
N LEU A 347 -4.98 -17.89 4.43
CA LEU A 347 -5.20 -16.44 4.48
C LEU A 347 -6.57 -16.12 5.10
N GLY A 348 -6.66 -14.99 5.81
CA GLY A 348 -7.91 -14.55 6.45
C GLY A 348 -8.35 -15.38 7.65
N LYS A 349 -7.46 -16.23 8.18
CA LYS A 349 -7.70 -17.03 9.39
C LYS A 349 -6.76 -16.59 10.51
N ALA A 350 -7.33 -16.19 11.64
CA ALA A 350 -6.57 -15.94 12.85
C ALA A 350 -6.16 -17.28 13.52
N GLN A 351 -5.09 -17.24 14.31
CA GLN A 351 -4.63 -18.39 15.10
C GLN A 351 -4.74 -18.06 16.58
N VAL A 352 -5.34 -18.98 17.35
CA VAL A 352 -5.29 -18.93 18.81
C VAL A 352 -3.97 -19.58 19.24
N LEU A 353 -3.10 -18.80 19.87
CA LEU A 353 -1.77 -19.27 20.32
C LEU A 353 -1.78 -19.74 21.77
N ARG A 354 -2.73 -19.23 22.54
CA ARG A 354 -2.90 -19.52 23.95
C ARG A 354 -4.39 -19.38 24.28
N GLU A 355 -4.96 -20.44 24.83
CA GLU A 355 -6.33 -20.42 25.36
C GLU A 355 -6.38 -19.70 26.72
N GLY A 356 -7.53 -19.09 27.02
CA GLY A 356 -7.79 -18.38 28.27
C GLY A 356 -9.25 -17.97 28.39
N ASP A 357 -9.72 -17.68 29.60
CA ASP A 357 -11.13 -17.41 29.93
C ASP A 357 -11.39 -15.99 30.48
N ALA A 358 -10.35 -15.26 30.87
CA ALA A 358 -10.47 -13.93 31.47
C ALA A 358 -10.54 -12.79 30.44
N ALA A 359 -9.77 -12.85 29.36
CA ALA A 359 -9.69 -11.81 28.33
C ALA A 359 -9.16 -12.34 27.00
N THR A 360 -9.51 -11.67 25.90
CA THR A 360 -8.96 -11.94 24.56
C THR A 360 -7.96 -10.85 24.16
N LEU A 361 -6.73 -11.26 23.84
CA LEU A 361 -5.69 -10.38 23.32
C LEU A 361 -5.56 -10.59 21.80
N ILE A 362 -5.63 -9.51 21.02
CA ILE A 362 -5.58 -9.56 19.55
C ILE A 362 -4.45 -8.65 19.06
N GLY A 363 -3.62 -9.18 18.15
CA GLY A 363 -2.55 -8.43 17.51
C GLY A 363 -2.03 -9.16 16.28
N TRP A 364 -0.97 -8.62 15.67
CA TRP A 364 -0.27 -9.20 14.53
C TRP A 364 1.19 -8.73 14.52
N GLY A 365 2.02 -9.35 13.69
CA GLY A 365 3.44 -9.01 13.59
C GLY A 365 4.20 -9.22 14.89
N THR A 366 5.18 -8.34 15.16
CA THR A 366 5.97 -8.35 16.40
C THR A 366 5.11 -8.20 17.66
N GLN A 367 3.95 -7.53 17.56
CA GLN A 367 3.09 -7.26 18.72
C GLN A 367 2.53 -8.53 19.35
N ILE A 368 2.41 -9.64 18.60
CA ILE A 368 2.01 -10.93 19.16
C ILE A 368 2.91 -11.35 20.31
N HIS A 369 4.22 -11.14 20.17
CA HIS A 369 5.21 -11.51 21.19
C HIS A 369 5.05 -10.71 22.47
N VAL A 370 4.73 -9.42 22.35
CA VAL A 370 4.40 -8.57 23.50
C VAL A 370 3.12 -9.06 24.18
N LEU A 371 2.09 -9.44 23.41
CA LEU A 371 0.83 -9.93 23.97
C LEU A 371 0.99 -11.28 24.69
N LEU A 372 1.86 -12.16 24.21
CA LEU A 372 2.20 -13.42 24.88
C LEU A 372 2.91 -13.18 26.21
N GLU A 373 3.85 -12.23 26.25
CA GLU A 373 4.52 -11.80 27.50
C GLU A 373 3.50 -11.18 28.48
N VAL A 374 2.58 -10.32 28.00
CA VAL A 374 1.50 -9.76 28.82
C VAL A 374 0.60 -10.85 29.39
N ALA A 375 0.24 -11.86 28.59
CA ALA A 375 -0.56 -12.98 29.07
C ALA A 375 0.17 -13.80 30.16
N GLN A 376 1.48 -13.99 30.03
CA GLN A 376 2.29 -14.65 31.06
C GLN A 376 2.33 -13.83 32.36
N LEU A 377 2.60 -12.53 32.26
CA LEU A 377 2.62 -11.63 33.42
C LEU A 377 1.26 -11.55 34.12
N ALA A 378 0.15 -11.58 33.37
CA ALA A 378 -1.20 -11.57 33.94
C ALA A 378 -1.49 -12.85 34.75
N GLU A 379 -1.06 -14.02 34.26
CA GLU A 379 -1.22 -15.30 34.95
C GLU A 379 -0.39 -15.35 36.24
N GLU A 380 0.88 -14.92 36.18
CA GLU A 380 1.77 -14.88 37.35
C GLU A 380 1.20 -14.00 38.47
N ASN A 381 0.59 -12.86 38.12
CA ASN A 381 -0.03 -11.96 39.09
C ASN A 381 -1.41 -12.46 39.59
N GLY A 382 -2.18 -13.15 38.75
CA GLY A 382 -3.50 -13.70 39.10
C GLY A 382 -3.44 -14.89 40.05
N ASN A 383 -2.36 -15.68 40.02
CA ASN A 383 -2.13 -16.80 40.93
C ASN A 383 -1.59 -16.39 42.32
N GLY A 384 -1.31 -15.10 42.53
CA GLY A 384 -0.76 -14.53 43.76
C GLY A 384 -1.77 -13.87 44.71
N THR A 385 -3.07 -13.93 44.38
CA THR A 385 -4.21 -13.45 45.18
C THR A 385 -5.19 -14.58 45.42
#